data_AF-X1S0X0-F1
#
_entry.id   AF-X1S0X0-F1
#
_cell.length_a   1.000
_cell.length_b   1.000
_cell.length_c   1.000
_cell.angle_alpha   90.00
_cell.angle_beta   90.00
_cell.angle_gamma   90.00
#
_symmetry.space_group_name_H-M   'P 1'
#
loop_
_entity.id
_entity.type
_entity.pdbx_description
1 polymer ?
#
loop_
_entity_poly.entity_id
_entity_poly.type
_entity_poly.pdbx_seq_one_letter_code
_entity_poly.pdbx_strand_id
1 'polypeptide(L)'
;NMRGEDRHFCIRAKVLNFNLWADTYFPAKHLEKFDYDLREKFAKARAERLPGNRMSLVMLVNNEEYFLENFLYRMGNLFDEIIIVITESTDGSREIAKQYTDKIYDFKWCDD
;
A
#
# COMPACT_ATOMS: atom_id res chain seq x y z
N ASN A 1 11.32 14.03 -5.55
CA ASN A 1 10.52 15.22 -5.20
C ASN A 1 9.05 14.88 -5.49
N MET A 2 8.27 14.38 -4.51
CA MET A 2 6.90 13.83 -4.71
C MET A 2 5.82 14.90 -4.93
N ARG A 3 6.19 16.10 -5.35
CA ARG A 3 5.27 17.24 -5.44
C ARG A 3 4.34 17.04 -6.64
N GLY A 4 3.05 16.78 -6.36
CA GLY A 4 2.03 16.61 -7.39
C GLY A 4 1.81 15.18 -7.88
N GLU A 5 2.37 14.17 -7.20
CA GLU A 5 2.18 12.76 -7.56
C GLU A 5 0.69 12.39 -7.62
N ASP A 6 -0.09 12.78 -6.60
CA ASP A 6 -1.55 12.55 -6.56
C ASP A 6 -2.27 13.17 -7.76
N ARG A 7 -1.85 14.37 -8.17
CA ARG A 7 -2.42 15.04 -9.35
C ARG A 7 -2.09 14.27 -10.62
N HIS A 8 -0.84 13.85 -10.78
CA HIS A 8 -0.41 13.07 -11.95
C HIS A 8 -1.09 11.70 -11.98
N PHE A 9 -1.30 11.06 -10.82
CA PHE A 9 -2.08 9.84 -10.69
C PHE A 9 -3.52 10.04 -11.20
N CYS A 10 -4.22 11.07 -10.73
CA CYS A 10 -5.59 11.36 -11.18
C CYS A 10 -5.67 11.63 -12.69
N ILE A 11 -4.72 12.36 -13.25
CA ILE A 11 -4.65 12.62 -14.70
C ILE A 11 -4.46 11.32 -15.48
N ARG A 12 -3.50 10.47 -15.08
CA ARG A 12 -3.25 9.18 -15.72
C ARG A 12 -4.46 8.25 -15.62
N ALA A 13 -5.10 8.17 -14.46
CA ALA A 13 -6.31 7.38 -14.28
C ALA A 13 -7.41 7.80 -15.27
N LYS A 14 -7.60 9.11 -15.46
CA LYS A 14 -8.57 9.63 -16.42
C LYS A 14 -8.22 9.28 -17.87
N VAL A 15 -6.95 9.41 -18.26
CA VAL A 15 -6.47 9.05 -19.61
C VAL A 15 -6.65 7.56 -19.90
N LEU A 16 -6.41 6.70 -18.89
CA LEU A 16 -6.60 5.26 -18.98
C LEU A 16 -8.06 4.82 -18.80
N ASN A 17 -8.99 5.77 -18.72
CA ASN A 17 -10.42 5.53 -18.56
C ASN A 17 -10.80 4.78 -17.27
N PHE A 18 -9.99 4.92 -16.20
CA PHE A 18 -10.36 4.54 -14.85
C PHE A 18 -11.24 5.63 -14.23
N ASN A 19 -12.42 5.24 -13.74
CA ASN A 19 -13.27 6.14 -12.97
C ASN A 19 -12.79 6.16 -11.51
N LEU A 20 -12.39 7.34 -11.04
CA LEU A 20 -12.07 7.59 -9.64
C LEU A 20 -13.29 8.15 -8.92
N TRP A 21 -13.60 7.61 -7.76
CA TRP A 21 -14.68 8.05 -6.89
C TRP A 21 -14.08 8.38 -5.53
N ALA A 22 -14.43 9.54 -4.97
CA ALA A 22 -14.20 9.83 -3.57
C ALA A 22 -15.53 9.68 -2.85
N ASP A 23 -15.62 8.73 -1.92
CA ASP A 23 -16.72 8.68 -0.98
C ASP A 23 -16.27 9.19 0.40
N THR A 24 -17.23 9.67 1.17
CA THR A 24 -17.05 10.00 2.60
C THR A 24 -17.79 9.00 3.47
N TYR A 25 -18.17 7.85 2.91
CA TYR A 25 -18.94 6.83 3.62
C TYR A 25 -18.12 6.27 4.78
N PHE A 26 -16.80 6.17 4.60
CA PHE A 26 -15.86 5.88 5.68
C PHE A 26 -15.04 7.12 6.05
N PRO A 27 -14.93 7.48 7.33
CA PRO A 27 -14.08 8.59 7.75
C PRO A 27 -12.61 8.26 7.52
N ALA A 28 -11.91 9.13 6.80
CA ALA A 28 -10.46 9.04 6.65
C ALA A 28 -9.79 9.15 8.03
N LYS A 29 -8.93 8.18 8.35
CA LYS A 29 -8.11 8.19 9.57
C LYS A 29 -6.67 8.47 9.18
N HIS A 30 -6.15 9.62 9.58
CA HIS A 30 -4.72 9.91 9.51
C HIS A 30 -4.02 9.14 10.63
N LEU A 31 -3.06 8.30 10.29
CA LEU A 31 -2.33 7.46 11.25
C LEU A 31 -0.86 7.88 11.23
N GLU A 32 -0.34 8.20 12.41
CA GLU A 32 1.05 8.63 12.57
C GLU A 32 1.96 7.44 12.85
N LYS A 33 3.25 7.57 12.54
CA LYS A 33 4.25 6.50 12.71
C LYS A 33 4.34 5.98 14.17
N PHE A 34 3.87 6.76 15.14
CA PHE A 34 3.85 6.44 16.58
C PHE A 34 2.48 6.03 17.11
N ASP A 35 1.50 5.77 16.25
CA ASP A 35 0.26 5.13 16.67
C ASP A 35 0.58 3.72 17.16
N TYR A 36 0.92 3.57 18.44
CA TYR A 36 1.25 2.29 19.09
C TYR A 36 0.13 1.26 18.92
N ASP A 37 -1.08 1.73 18.65
CA ASP A 37 -2.29 0.94 18.52
C ASP A 37 -2.76 0.74 17.05
N LEU A 38 -1.90 1.02 16.07
CA LEU A 38 -2.20 0.84 14.65
C LEU A 38 -2.81 -0.54 14.36
N ARG A 39 -2.19 -1.59 14.93
CA ARG A 39 -2.64 -2.97 14.72
C ARG A 39 -4.02 -3.24 15.31
N GLU A 40 -4.35 -2.78 16.52
CA GLU A 40 -5.68 -3.04 17.10
C GLU A 40 -6.76 -2.20 16.43
N LYS A 41 -6.45 -0.93 16.08
CA LYS A 41 -7.35 -0.08 15.29
C LYS A 41 -7.74 -0.75 13.96
N PHE A 42 -6.77 -1.34 13.25
CA PHE A 42 -7.03 -2.09 12.01
C PHE A 42 -7.75 -3.42 12.27
N ALA A 43 -7.37 -4.17 13.30
CA ALA A 43 -8.03 -5.43 13.64
C ALA A 43 -9.51 -5.22 13.96
N LYS A 44 -9.85 -4.15 14.70
CA LYS A 44 -11.23 -3.76 14.98
C LYS A 44 -11.99 -3.40 13.71
N ALA A 45 -11.42 -2.53 12.86
CA ALA A 45 -12.03 -2.17 11.59
C ALA A 45 -12.26 -3.38 10.68
N ARG A 46 -11.35 -4.35 10.70
CA ARG A 46 -11.49 -5.62 9.97
C ARG A 46 -12.62 -6.49 10.51
N ALA A 47 -12.78 -6.56 11.84
CA ALA A 47 -13.83 -7.33 12.48
C ALA A 47 -15.23 -6.77 12.24
N GLU A 48 -15.36 -5.45 12.10
CA GLU A 48 -16.63 -4.74 11.85
C GLU A 48 -17.03 -4.72 10.36
N ARG A 49 -16.23 -5.34 9.49
CA ARG A 49 -16.42 -5.21 8.04
C ARG A 49 -17.60 -6.06 7.54
N LEU A 50 -18.39 -5.48 6.64
CA LEU A 50 -19.47 -6.19 5.94
C LEU A 50 -18.91 -7.37 5.13
N PRO A 51 -19.65 -8.50 5.06
CA PRO A 51 -19.27 -9.65 4.24
C PRO A 51 -19.08 -9.25 2.76
N GLY A 52 -18.00 -9.70 2.14
CA GLY A 52 -17.73 -9.48 0.72
C GLY A 52 -16.87 -8.26 0.39
N ASN A 53 -16.69 -7.31 1.31
CA ASN A 53 -15.68 -6.27 1.14
C ASN A 53 -14.28 -6.91 1.18
N ARG A 54 -13.29 -6.39 0.44
CA ARG A 54 -11.89 -6.85 0.46
C ARG A 54 -10.95 -5.65 0.67
N MET A 55 -9.83 -5.87 1.33
CA MET A 55 -8.80 -4.86 1.56
C MET A 55 -7.47 -5.33 1.00
N SER A 56 -6.90 -4.54 0.08
CA SER A 56 -5.57 -4.77 -0.47
C SER A 56 -4.59 -3.76 0.09
N LEU A 57 -3.44 -4.25 0.58
CA LEU A 57 -2.28 -3.42 0.86
C LEU A 57 -1.48 -3.25 -0.43
N VAL A 58 -1.33 -2.03 -0.92
CA VAL A 58 -0.49 -1.71 -2.08
C VAL A 58 0.66 -0.85 -1.60
N MET A 59 1.90 -1.26 -1.89
CA MET A 59 3.09 -0.51 -1.50
C MET A 59 3.99 -0.30 -2.71
N LEU A 60 4.46 0.93 -2.91
CA LEU A 60 5.60 1.23 -3.78
C LEU A 60 6.86 1.18 -2.92
N VAL A 61 7.83 0.36 -3.33
CA VAL A 61 8.99 0.00 -2.51
C VAL A 61 10.26 0.31 -3.29
N ASN A 62 11.15 1.10 -2.67
CA ASN A 62 12.49 1.40 -3.16
C ASN A 62 13.49 1.39 -2.00
N ASN A 63 14.37 0.39 -1.94
CA ASN A 63 15.38 0.28 -0.88
C ASN A 63 14.84 0.41 0.55
N GLU A 64 13.82 -0.39 0.90
CA GLU A 64 13.12 -0.35 2.19
C GLU A 64 13.34 -1.62 3.03
N GLU A 65 14.39 -2.41 2.80
CA GLU A 65 14.58 -3.73 3.45
C GLU A 65 14.41 -3.67 4.97
N TYR A 66 14.95 -2.62 5.60
CA TYR A 66 14.92 -2.42 7.05
C TYR A 66 13.49 -2.23 7.60
N PHE A 67 12.63 -1.50 6.89
CA PHE A 67 11.28 -1.20 7.35
C PHE A 67 10.25 -2.20 6.83
N LEU A 68 10.45 -2.69 5.61
CA LEU A 68 9.51 -3.54 4.90
C LEU A 68 9.21 -4.83 5.65
N GLU A 69 10.25 -5.53 6.11
CA GLU A 69 10.08 -6.81 6.83
C GLU A 69 9.28 -6.62 8.11
N ASN A 70 9.70 -5.67 8.96
CA ASN A 70 9.04 -5.43 10.23
C ASN A 70 7.59 -4.93 10.06
N PHE A 71 7.32 -4.13 9.02
CA PHE A 71 5.96 -3.68 8.73
C PHE A 71 5.07 -4.84 8.26
N LEU A 72 5.52 -5.60 7.26
CA LEU A 72 4.76 -6.72 6.70
C LEU A 72 4.54 -7.83 7.73
N TYR A 73 5.54 -8.13 8.56
CA TYR A 73 5.40 -9.06 9.68
C TYR A 73 4.29 -8.63 10.66
N ARG A 74 4.19 -7.33 10.97
CA ARG A 74 3.23 -6.81 11.94
C ARG A 74 1.83 -6.61 11.38
N MET A 75 1.72 -6.20 10.12
CA MET A 75 0.48 -5.68 9.54
C MET A 75 -0.07 -6.53 8.40
N GLY A 76 0.76 -7.35 7.74
CA GLY A 76 0.39 -8.05 6.50
C GLY A 76 -0.85 -8.94 6.65
N ASN A 77 -1.01 -9.58 7.81
CA ASN A 77 -2.16 -10.46 8.10
C ASN A 77 -3.50 -9.73 8.30
N LEU A 78 -3.50 -8.40 8.32
CA LEU A 78 -4.72 -7.59 8.40
C LEU A 78 -5.36 -7.37 7.02
N PHE A 79 -4.63 -7.62 5.94
CA PHE A 79 -5.08 -7.41 4.57
C PHE A 79 -5.46 -8.73 3.92
N ASP A 80 -6.42 -8.69 2.99
CA ASP A 80 -6.84 -9.88 2.22
C ASP A 80 -5.89 -10.15 1.04
N GLU A 81 -5.07 -9.16 0.68
CA GLU A 81 -4.14 -9.21 -0.43
C GLU A 81 -3.01 -8.18 -0.21
N ILE A 82 -1.79 -8.53 -0.63
CA ILE A 82 -0.64 -7.63 -0.62
C ILE A 82 -0.11 -7.53 -2.04
N ILE A 83 0.07 -6.31 -2.53
CA ILE A 83 0.62 -5.98 -3.85
C ILE A 83 1.84 -5.10 -3.62
N ILE A 84 3.00 -5.54 -4.08
CA ILE A 84 4.25 -4.79 -3.96
C ILE A 84 4.67 -4.34 -5.35
N VAL A 85 4.86 -3.04 -5.52
CA VAL A 85 5.47 -2.46 -6.71
C VAL A 85 6.91 -2.11 -6.34
N ILE A 86 7.87 -2.89 -6.83
CA ILE A 86 9.30 -2.65 -6.62
C ILE A 86 9.83 -1.75 -7.72
N THR A 87 10.57 -0.72 -7.35
CA THR A 87 11.28 0.12 -8.30
C THR A 87 12.74 -0.29 -8.42
N GLU A 88 13.68 0.66 -8.55
CA GLU A 88 15.11 0.38 -8.71
C GLU A 88 15.79 0.00 -7.37
N SER A 89 15.13 -0.87 -6.59
CA SER A 89 15.70 -1.42 -5.35
C SER A 89 16.94 -2.26 -5.67
N THR A 90 18.02 -2.00 -4.96
CA THR A 90 19.30 -2.71 -5.00
C THR A 90 19.60 -3.49 -3.72
N ASP A 91 18.74 -3.35 -2.71
CA ASP A 91 18.82 -4.04 -1.42
C ASP A 91 17.94 -5.32 -1.40
N GLY A 92 17.80 -5.94 -0.22
CA GLY A 92 17.01 -7.15 -0.01
C GLY A 92 15.49 -6.97 -0.04
N SER A 93 14.98 -5.79 -0.41
CA SER A 93 13.53 -5.51 -0.42
C SER A 93 12.73 -6.52 -1.24
N ARG A 94 13.29 -7.00 -2.36
CA ARG A 94 12.61 -7.96 -3.22
C ARG A 94 12.49 -9.32 -2.57
N GLU A 95 13.57 -9.79 -1.95
CA GLU A 95 13.64 -11.08 -1.28
C GLU A 95 12.68 -11.10 -0.09
N ILE A 96 12.60 -9.99 0.66
CA ILE A 96 11.62 -9.80 1.73
C ILE A 96 10.20 -9.84 1.16
N ALA A 97 9.89 -9.05 0.13
CA ALA A 97 8.54 -8.99 -0.46
C ALA A 97 8.04 -10.37 -0.92
N LYS A 98 8.91 -11.19 -1.52
CA LYS A 98 8.61 -12.56 -1.99
C LYS A 98 8.16 -13.50 -0.87
N GLN A 99 8.50 -13.21 0.39
CA GLN A 99 8.05 -14.00 1.53
C GLN A 99 6.58 -13.76 1.88
N TYR A 100 6.01 -12.62 1.46
CA TYR A 100 4.66 -12.19 1.85
C TYR A 100 3.64 -12.22 0.70
N THR A 101 4.08 -12.12 -0.56
CA THR A 101 3.20 -12.15 -1.72
C THR A 101 3.92 -12.59 -2.99
N ASP A 102 3.17 -13.19 -3.91
CA ASP A 102 3.60 -13.47 -5.30
C ASP A 102 3.30 -12.28 -6.25
N LYS A 103 2.48 -11.32 -5.81
CA LYS A 103 2.08 -10.14 -6.58
C LYS A 103 3.10 -9.02 -6.47
N ILE A 104 4.27 -9.27 -7.06
CA ILE A 104 5.38 -8.33 -7.12
C ILE A 104 5.52 -7.84 -8.55
N TYR A 105 5.45 -6.52 -8.72
CA TYR A 105 5.53 -5.86 -10.02
C TYR A 105 6.74 -4.94 -10.08
N ASP A 106 7.46 -4.99 -11.20
CA ASP A 106 8.60 -4.12 -11.43
C ASP A 106 8.15 -2.84 -12.13
N PHE A 107 8.51 -1.69 -11.56
CA PHE A 107 8.25 -0.38 -12.14
C PHE A 107 9.54 0.43 -12.22
N LYS A 108 9.97 0.75 -13.43
CA LYS A 108 11.09 1.68 -13.61
C LYS A 108 10.58 3.11 -13.49
N TRP A 109 11.27 3.91 -12.69
CA TRP A 109 10.96 5.34 -12.60
C TRP A 109 11.20 5.97 -13.97
N CYS A 110 10.18 6.63 -14.50
CA CYS A 110 10.30 7.49 -15.66
C CYS A 110 10.30 8.92 -15.12
N ASP A 111 11.40 9.64 -15.28
CA ASP A 111 11.47 11.08 -15.00
C ASP A 111 10.59 11.82 -16.03
N ASP A 112 9.31 11.97 -15.70
CA ASP A 112 8.36 12.85 -16.40
C ASP A 112 7.95 14.03 -15.50
#